data_AF-A0A3D5V009-F1
#
_entry.id   AF-A0A3D5V009-F1
#
_cell.length_a   1.000
_cell.length_b   1.000
_cell.length_c   1.000
_cell.angle_alpha   90.00
_cell.angle_beta   90.00
_cell.angle_gamma   90.00
#
_symmetry.space_group_name_H-M   'P 1'
#
loop_
_entity.id
_entity.type
_entity.pdbx_description
1 polymer ?
#
loop_
_entity_poly.entity_id
_entity_poly.type
_entity_poly.pdbx_seq_one_letter_code
_entity_poly.pdbx_strand_id
1 'polypeptide(L)'
;EAEEMADRVGVINNGEIVLVEEKNELMKKLGKKQLAVHLRAPLATLPDALSSHPVELADDGHTLVYSFDAQADETGIPELLKTLDDLGID
;
A
#
# COMPACT_ATOMS: atom_id res chain seq x y z
N GLU A 1 25.29 12.98 12.56
CA GLU A 1 23.97 13.61 12.69
C GLU A 1 23.03 12.86 11.76
N ALA A 2 22.02 12.22 12.33
CA ALA A 2 21.19 11.19 11.71
C ALA A 2 19.80 11.77 11.40
N GLU A 3 19.75 12.77 10.51
CA GLU A 3 18.51 13.47 10.13
C GLU A 3 18.07 13.23 8.67
N GLU A 4 18.73 12.34 7.92
CA GLU A 4 18.35 12.00 6.53
C GLU A 4 17.62 10.64 6.41
N MET A 5 17.03 10.12 7.49
CA MET A 5 16.41 8.78 7.51
C MET A 5 15.02 8.79 8.16
N ALA A 6 14.00 9.36 7.51
CA ALA A 6 12.60 9.16 7.96
C ALA A 6 11.50 9.50 6.94
N ASP A 7 11.67 9.29 5.63
CA ASP A 7 10.52 9.29 4.69
C ASP A 7 9.74 7.95 4.73
N ARG A 8 10.11 7.02 5.62
CA ARG A 8 9.59 5.65 5.67
C ARG A 8 9.11 5.32 7.07
N VAL A 9 7.79 5.27 7.24
CA VAL A 9 7.16 4.62 8.39
C VAL A 9 6.73 3.22 7.95
N GLY A 10 7.51 2.21 8.34
CA GLY A 10 7.12 0.80 8.18
C GLY A 10 6.38 0.32 9.42
N VAL A 11 5.11 -0.06 9.28
CA VAL A 11 4.38 -0.78 10.34
C VAL A 11 4.77 -2.25 10.22
N ILE A 12 5.47 -2.77 11.22
CA ILE A 12 6.02 -4.13 11.21
C ILE A 12 4.95 -5.08 11.76
N ASN A 13 4.21 -5.76 10.87
CA ASN A 13 3.46 -6.96 11.18
C ASN A 13 3.63 -7.94 10.00
N ASN A 14 4.24 -9.10 10.28
CA ASN A 14 4.27 -10.35 9.48
C ASN A 14 4.70 -10.39 8.00
N GLY A 15 5.11 -9.31 7.35
CA GLY A 15 5.63 -9.36 5.98
C GLY A 15 5.92 -7.95 5.51
N GLU A 16 6.95 -7.74 4.69
CA GLU A 16 7.58 -6.45 4.48
C GLU A 16 6.67 -5.39 3.79
N ILE A 17 5.99 -4.55 4.59
CA ILE A 17 5.29 -3.37 4.08
C ILE A 17 6.31 -2.25 3.82
N VAL A 18 6.76 -2.11 2.56
CA VAL A 18 7.60 -1.00 2.13
C VAL A 18 6.70 0.11 1.60
N LEU A 19 6.36 1.09 2.45
CA LEU A 19 5.75 2.34 1.98
C LEU A 19 6.71 3.02 0.99
N VAL A 20 6.40 2.92 -0.30
CA VAL A 20 7.06 3.67 -1.38
C VAL A 20 6.16 4.85 -1.73
N GLU A 21 6.59 6.05 -1.36
CA GLU A 21 5.92 7.28 -1.78
C GLU A 21 6.42 7.66 -3.18
N GLU A 22 5.65 7.36 -4.23
CA GLU A 22 5.97 7.84 -5.57
C GLU A 22 5.65 9.35 -5.70
N LYS A 23 6.72 10.14 -5.80
CA LYS A 23 6.76 11.60 -5.75
C LYS A 23 6.26 12.26 -7.05
N ASN A 24 5.04 11.98 -7.49
CA ASN A 24 4.43 12.75 -8.57
C ASN A 24 3.87 14.07 -8.00
N GLU A 25 4.45 15.22 -8.38
CA GLU A 25 4.01 16.54 -7.89
C GLU A 25 2.50 16.80 -8.10
N LEU A 26 1.90 16.14 -9.09
CA LEU A 26 0.46 16.14 -9.33
C LEU A 26 -0.32 15.49 -8.19
N MET A 27 0.11 14.33 -7.70
CA MET A 27 -0.53 13.62 -6.58
C MET A 27 -0.47 14.45 -5.29
N LYS A 28 0.67 15.11 -5.05
CA LYS A 28 0.86 16.04 -3.93
C LYS A 28 -0.10 17.23 -3.97
N LYS A 29 -0.42 17.75 -5.17
CA LYS A 29 -1.44 18.81 -5.35
C LYS A 29 -2.88 18.31 -5.20
N LEU A 30 -3.12 17.02 -5.47
CA LEU A 30 -4.43 16.38 -5.37
C LEU A 30 -4.71 15.75 -4.00
N GLY A 31 -3.74 15.76 -3.08
CA GLY A 31 -3.86 15.09 -1.77
C GLY A 31 -3.77 13.55 -1.83
N LYS A 32 -3.61 12.97 -3.02
CA LYS A 32 -3.52 11.51 -3.18
C LYS A 32 -2.11 11.01 -2.91
N LYS A 33 -2.01 9.85 -2.26
CA LYS A 33 -0.77 9.12 -2.02
C LYS A 33 -0.93 7.65 -2.41
N GLN A 34 0.19 6.97 -2.60
CA GLN A 34 0.22 5.56 -2.90
C GLN A 34 0.99 4.81 -1.81
N LEU A 35 0.52 3.60 -1.49
CA LEU A 35 1.15 2.63 -0.63
C LEU A 35 1.43 1.39 -1.49
N ALA A 36 2.70 1.06 -1.69
CA ALA A 36 3.09 -0.23 -2.24
C ALA A 36 3.18 -1.26 -1.10
N VAL A 37 2.56 -2.41 -1.28
CA VAL A 37 2.66 -3.57 -0.39
C VAL A 37 3.35 -4.67 -1.17
N HIS A 38 4.54 -5.07 -0.73
CA HIS A 38 5.24 -6.19 -1.33
C HIS A 38 4.71 -7.48 -0.73
N LEU A 39 4.30 -8.37 -1.61
CA LEU A 39 3.76 -9.67 -1.28
C LEU A 39 4.87 -10.70 -1.30
N ARG A 40 4.84 -11.61 -0.33
CA ARG A 40 5.77 -12.74 -0.26
C ARG A 40 5.54 -13.73 -1.39
N ALA A 41 4.30 -13.90 -1.82
CA ALA A 41 3.91 -14.72 -2.96
C ALA A 41 3.12 -13.89 -3.98
N PRO A 42 3.36 -14.09 -5.29
CA PRO A 42 2.66 -13.33 -6.31
C PRO A 42 1.18 -13.71 -6.36
N LEU A 43 0.32 -12.69 -6.47
CA LEU A 43 -1.08 -12.89 -6.81
C LEU A 43 -1.25 -12.95 -8.32
N ALA A 44 -1.80 -14.07 -8.81
CA ALA A 44 -2.10 -14.25 -10.23
C ALA A 44 -3.23 -13.31 -10.71
N THR A 45 -4.17 -12.99 -9.83
CA THR A 45 -5.32 -12.14 -10.09
C THR A 45 -5.70 -11.41 -8.82
N LEU A 46 -6.26 -10.21 -8.95
CA LEU A 46 -6.78 -9.46 -7.81
C LEU A 46 -8.02 -10.18 -7.25
N PRO A 47 -8.05 -10.58 -5.97
CA PRO A 47 -9.24 -11.15 -5.33
C PRO A 47 -10.43 -10.18 -5.38
N ASP A 48 -11.65 -10.71 -5.49
CA ASP A 48 -12.88 -9.90 -5.49
C ASP A 48 -13.00 -9.01 -4.25
N ALA A 49 -12.55 -9.51 -3.09
CA ALA A 49 -12.53 -8.77 -1.83
C ALA A 49 -11.61 -7.53 -1.86
N LEU A 50 -10.59 -7.51 -2.72
CA LEU A 50 -9.71 -6.37 -2.91
C LEU A 50 -10.20 -5.45 -4.05
N SER A 51 -11.11 -5.93 -4.91
CA SER A 51 -11.61 -5.17 -6.05
C SER A 51 -12.46 -3.95 -5.66
N SER A 52 -12.95 -3.90 -4.41
CA SER A 52 -13.62 -2.73 -3.83
C SER A 52 -12.66 -1.62 -3.41
N HIS A 53 -11.37 -1.91 -3.26
CA HIS A 53 -10.35 -0.92 -2.92
C HIS A 53 -9.67 -0.41 -4.19
N PRO A 54 -9.21 0.85 -4.23
CA PRO A 54 -8.35 1.38 -5.29
C PRO A 54 -6.93 0.78 -5.21
N VAL A 55 -6.84 -0.53 -5.40
CA VAL A 55 -5.59 -1.30 -5.44
C VAL A 55 -5.35 -1.85 -6.84
N GLU A 56 -4.08 -1.93 -7.21
CA GLU A 56 -3.63 -2.49 -8.48
C GLU A 56 -2.51 -3.49 -8.23
N LEU A 57 -2.47 -4.58 -9.01
CA LEU A 57 -1.33 -5.49 -9.02
C LEU A 57 -0.23 -4.92 -9.91
N ALA A 58 0.98 -4.87 -9.37
CA ALA A 58 2.21 -4.50 -10.03
C ALA A 58 3.27 -5.59 -9.81
N ASP A 59 4.41 -5.46 -10.52
CA ASP A 59 5.56 -6.36 -10.38
C ASP A 59 5.17 -7.86 -10.54
N ASP A 60 4.42 -8.17 -11.60
CA ASP A 60 3.91 -9.52 -11.89
C ASP A 60 3.13 -10.16 -10.72
N GLY A 61 2.43 -9.32 -9.95
CA GLY A 61 1.61 -9.74 -8.82
C GLY A 61 2.35 -9.78 -7.49
N HIS A 62 3.62 -9.41 -7.42
CA HIS A 62 4.39 -9.31 -6.18
C HIS A 62 4.17 -7.99 -5.44
N THR A 63 3.48 -7.02 -6.04
CA THR A 63 3.22 -5.74 -5.40
C THR A 63 1.75 -5.36 -5.54
N LEU A 64 1.12 -4.98 -4.43
CA LEU A 64 -0.17 -4.30 -4.43
C LEU A 64 0.03 -2.81 -4.23
N VAL A 65 -0.42 -2.00 -5.19
CA VAL A 65 -0.34 -0.54 -5.11
C VAL A 65 -1.69 0.02 -4.71
N TYR A 66 -1.82 0.50 -3.49
CA TYR A 66 -3.03 1.12 -2.95
C TYR A 66 -2.98 2.64 -3.06
N SER A 67 -4.00 3.26 -3.66
CA SER A 67 -4.10 4.72 -3.77
C SER A 67 -5.12 5.28 -2.78
N PHE A 68 -4.69 6.18 -1.90
CA PHE A 68 -5.56 6.78 -0.87
C PHE A 68 -5.44 8.30 -0.84
N ASP A 69 -6.45 8.96 -0.26
CA ASP A 69 -6.39 10.40 0.02
C ASP A 69 -5.74 10.60 1.38
N ALA A 70 -4.60 11.28 1.40
CA ALA A 70 -3.86 11.57 2.63
C ALA A 70 -4.47 12.72 3.44
N GLN A 71 -5.51 13.39 2.92
CA GLN A 71 -6.27 14.42 3.63
C GLN A 71 -7.61 13.91 4.17
N ALA A 72 -8.01 12.67 3.85
CA ALA A 72 -9.20 12.06 4.41
C ALA A 72 -8.99 11.67 5.88
N ASP A 73 -10.05 11.76 6.69
CA ASP A 73 -10.04 11.33 8.10
C ASP A 73 -9.73 9.83 8.24
N GLU A 74 -10.11 9.02 7.24
CA GLU A 74 -9.82 7.59 7.16
C GLU A 74 -9.11 7.28 5.84
N THR A 75 -7.87 6.81 5.91
CA THR A 75 -7.05 6.47 4.73
C THR A 75 -7.39 5.10 4.14
N GLY A 76 -8.21 4.28 4.82
CA GLY A 76 -8.56 2.91 4.40
C GLY A 76 -7.42 1.88 4.51
N ILE A 77 -6.22 2.29 4.93
CA ILE A 77 -5.06 1.40 5.09
C ILE A 77 -5.32 0.28 6.10
N PRO A 78 -5.88 0.53 7.30
CA PRO A 78 -6.12 -0.54 8.27
C PRO A 78 -7.10 -1.60 7.78
N GLU A 79 -8.12 -1.19 7.02
CA GLU A 79 -9.10 -2.10 6.41
C GLU A 79 -8.44 -2.97 5.34
N LEU A 80 -7.64 -2.37 4.45
CA LEU A 80 -6.87 -3.10 3.44
C LEU A 80 -5.98 -4.17 4.07
N LEU A 81 -5.20 -3.81 5.09
CA LEU A 81 -4.29 -4.74 5.76
C LEU A 81 -5.05 -5.89 6.42
N LYS A 82 -6.21 -5.60 7.02
CA LYS A 82 -7.07 -6.64 7.59
C LYS A 82 -7.62 -7.57 6.50
N THR A 83 -8.05 -7.04 5.35
CA THR A 83 -8.53 -7.87 4.23
C THR A 83 -7.41 -8.78 3.70
N LEU A 84 -6.17 -8.30 3.62
CA LEU A 84 -5.03 -9.15 3.23
C LEU A 84 -4.81 -10.29 4.23
N ASP A 85 -4.85 -10.01 5.54
CA ASP A 85 -4.74 -11.01 6.61
C ASP A 85 -5.90 -12.03 6.56
N ASP A 86 -7.14 -11.56 6.40
CA ASP A 86 -8.34 -12.41 6.28
C ASP A 86 -8.28 -13.33 5.04
N LEU A 87 -7.60 -12.89 3.97
CA LEU A 87 -7.36 -13.69 2.75
C LEU A 87 -6.12 -14.59 2.85
N GLY A 88 -5.33 -14.47 3.92
CA GLY A 88 -4.06 -15.20 4.09
C GLY A 88 -2.99 -14.78 3.08
N ILE A 89 -2.99 -13.50 2.69
CA ILE A 89 -2.02 -12.91 1.76
C ILE A 89 -0.91 -12.26 2.58
N ASP A 90 0.28 -12.89 2.56
CA ASP A 90 1.51 -12.42 3.22
C ASP A 90 2.47 -11.69 2.28
#